data_AF-A0A2Z6P602-F1
#
_entry.id   AF-A0A2Z6P602-F1
#
_cell.length_a   1.000
_cell.length_b   1.000
_cell.length_c   1.000
_cell.angle_alpha   90.00
_cell.angle_beta   90.00
_cell.angle_gamma   90.00
#
_symmetry.space_group_name_H-M   'P 1'
#
loop_
_entity.id
_entity.type
_entity.pdbx_description
1 polymer ?
#
loop_
_entity_poly.entity_id
_entity_poly.type
_entity_poly.pdbx_seq_one_letter_code
_entity_poly.pdbx_strand_id
1 'polypeptide(L)'
;MFESIREVENKTNYWKFPCFLYHHGNIKWTLFPFVLPILDSLTNGPAKSVRKTSYERFPSVLVLLPNRVLPNQVYADFEVYWSSLGLAARAVYGGAPYGAQENKLWRGVDIAIGTQGRIKVI
;
A
#
# COMPACT_ATOMS: atom_id res chain seq x y z
N MET A 1 4.33 14.63 -11.19
CA MET A 1 4.56 15.30 -9.90
C MET A 1 3.35 14.95 -9.05
N PHE A 2 3.48 14.03 -8.10
CA PHE A 2 2.38 13.69 -7.21
C PHE A 2 2.12 14.90 -6.31
N GLU A 3 1.08 15.68 -6.62
CA GLU A 3 0.72 16.85 -5.82
C GLU A 3 0.23 16.39 -4.45
N SER A 4 1.12 16.38 -3.46
CA SER A 4 0.81 16.25 -2.03
C SER A 4 0.05 14.97 -1.60
N ILE A 5 0.46 14.40 -0.46
CA ILE A 5 -0.32 13.33 0.20
C ILE A 5 -1.80 13.68 0.35
N ARG A 6 -2.17 14.96 0.48
CA ARG A 6 -3.58 15.37 0.56
C ARG A 6 -4.38 14.99 -0.67
N GLU A 7 -3.77 15.04 -1.86
CA GLU A 7 -4.49 14.72 -3.09
C GLU A 7 -4.57 13.21 -3.29
N VAL A 8 -3.53 12.46 -2.91
CA VAL A 8 -3.63 11.00 -2.79
C VAL A 8 -4.70 10.64 -1.76
N GLU A 9 -4.68 11.26 -0.57
CA GLU A 9 -5.67 11.17 0.54
C GLU A 9 -7.09 11.35 0.06
N ASN A 10 -7.32 12.36 -0.77
CA ASN A 10 -8.65 12.66 -1.26
C ASN A 10 -9.09 11.78 -2.45
N LYS A 11 -8.14 11.15 -3.18
CA LYS A 11 -8.44 10.38 -4.40
C LYS A 11 -8.44 8.86 -4.21
N THR A 12 -7.93 8.35 -3.10
CA THR A 12 -7.89 6.91 -2.84
C THR A 12 -8.72 6.57 -1.61
N ASN A 13 -9.26 5.35 -1.55
CA ASN A 13 -9.98 4.90 -0.37
C ASN A 13 -8.94 4.59 0.71
N TYR A 14 -8.65 5.57 1.58
CA TYR A 14 -7.64 5.45 2.62
C TYR A 14 -8.11 4.50 3.71
N TRP A 15 -7.34 3.45 3.93
CA TRP A 15 -7.49 2.59 5.09
C TRP A 15 -6.39 2.93 6.10
N LYS A 16 -6.70 3.82 7.05
CA LYS A 16 -5.80 4.14 8.16
C LYS A 16 -5.98 3.08 9.25
N PHE A 17 -5.05 2.13 9.32
CA PHE A 17 -5.09 1.10 10.35
C PHE A 17 -4.23 1.52 11.55
N PRO A 18 -4.84 1.81 12.70
CA PRO A 18 -4.08 1.90 13.93
C PRO A 18 -3.61 0.49 14.29
N CYS A 19 -2.38 0.16 13.93
CA CYS A 19 -1.75 -1.09 14.30
C CYS A 19 -1.43 -1.05 15.80
N PHE A 20 -2.43 -1.23 16.65
CA PHE A 20 -2.24 -1.46 18.08
C PHE A 20 -2.25 -2.95 18.33
N LEU A 21 -1.24 -3.41 19.08
CA LEU A 21 -0.94 -4.80 19.52
C LEU A 21 0.21 -5.44 18.76
N TYR A 22 1.40 -4.95 19.08
CA TYR A 22 2.66 -5.67 18.90
C TYR A 22 2.79 -6.71 20.02
N HIS A 23 2.06 -7.83 19.93
CA HIS A 23 2.25 -8.93 20.87
C HIS A 23 3.16 -9.99 20.23
N HIS A 24 4.36 -10.17 20.78
CA HIS A 24 5.27 -11.28 20.44
C HIS A 24 5.71 -11.41 18.96
N GLY A 25 6.26 -10.34 18.37
CA GLY A 25 7.12 -10.46 17.18
C GLY A 25 6.45 -10.91 15.88
N ASN A 26 5.13 -11.08 15.83
CA ASN A 26 4.40 -11.50 14.64
C ASN A 26 3.35 -10.46 14.23
N ILE A 27 3.80 -9.41 13.51
CA ILE A 27 2.94 -8.39 12.88
C ILE A 27 1.96 -9.03 11.87
N LYS A 28 2.30 -10.21 11.34
CA LYS A 28 1.54 -10.91 10.31
C LYS A 28 0.07 -11.15 10.69
N TRP A 29 -0.20 -11.54 11.95
CA TRP A 29 -1.57 -11.86 12.39
C TRP A 29 -2.43 -10.62 12.60
N THR A 30 -1.83 -9.46 12.91
CA THR A 30 -2.60 -8.24 13.19
C THR A 30 -3.04 -7.52 11.93
N LEU A 31 -2.27 -7.61 10.84
CA LEU A 31 -2.65 -6.99 9.55
C LEU A 31 -3.59 -7.88 8.73
N PHE A 32 -3.59 -9.20 8.96
CA PHE A 32 -4.34 -10.15 8.15
C PHE A 32 -5.85 -9.86 8.04
N PRO A 33 -6.58 -9.55 9.15
CA PRO A 33 -8.01 -9.27 9.10
C PRO A 33 -8.36 -8.02 8.28
N PHE A 34 -7.38 -7.12 8.08
CA PHE A 34 -7.55 -5.88 7.34
C PHE A 34 -7.16 -6.01 5.87
N VAL A 35 -6.11 -6.77 5.58
CA VAL A 35 -5.63 -6.96 4.20
C VAL A 35 -6.62 -7.78 3.38
N LEU A 36 -7.21 -8.84 3.93
CA LEU A 36 -8.15 -9.69 3.20
C LEU A 36 -9.38 -8.94 2.64
N PRO A 37 -10.16 -8.18 3.43
CA PRO A 37 -11.32 -7.46 2.90
C PRO A 37 -10.92 -6.38 1.89
N ILE A 38 -9.71 -5.82 1.99
CA ILE A 38 -9.16 -4.91 0.99
C ILE A 38 -8.95 -5.64 -0.35
N LEU A 39 -8.30 -6.81 -0.31
CA LEU A 39 -8.03 -7.60 -1.51
C LEU A 39 -9.34 -8.05 -2.18
N ASP A 40 -10.33 -8.46 -1.38
CA ASP A 40 -11.65 -8.83 -1.89
C ASP A 40 -12.38 -7.62 -2.51
N SER A 41 -12.32 -6.45 -1.86
CA SER A 41 -12.88 -5.22 -2.41
C SER A 41 -12.26 -4.80 -3.76
N LEU A 42 -10.94 -4.99 -3.91
CA LEU A 42 -10.22 -4.72 -5.17
C LEU A 42 -10.54 -5.72 -6.29
N THR A 43 -10.95 -6.95 -5.95
CA THR A 43 -11.11 -8.05 -6.91
C THR A 43 -12.57 -8.28 -7.30
N ASN A 44 -13.46 -8.25 -6.31
CA ASN A 44 -14.88 -8.59 -6.41
C ASN A 44 -15.80 -7.43 -6.01
N GLY A 45 -15.27 -6.45 -5.28
CA GLY A 45 -16.03 -5.31 -4.78
C GLY A 45 -16.09 -4.11 -5.73
N PRO A 46 -16.69 -3.00 -5.26
CA PRO A 46 -16.86 -1.78 -6.04
C PRO A 46 -15.53 -1.10 -6.39
N ALA A 47 -14.44 -1.39 -5.67
CA ALA A 47 -13.12 -0.84 -6.00
C ALA A 47 -12.54 -1.43 -7.30
N LYS A 48 -13.07 -2.56 -7.79
CA LYS A 48 -12.71 -3.15 -9.09
C LYS A 48 -13.03 -2.23 -10.27
N SER A 49 -14.18 -1.55 -10.26
CA SER A 49 -14.57 -0.64 -11.36
C SER A 49 -13.78 0.67 -11.35
N VAL A 50 -13.26 1.06 -10.19
CA VAL A 50 -12.40 2.24 -10.00
C VAL A 50 -10.94 1.92 -10.33
N ARG A 51 -10.57 0.63 -10.38
CA ARG A 51 -9.24 0.16 -10.77
C ARG A 51 -9.01 0.44 -12.25
N LYS A 52 -8.28 1.51 -12.55
CA LYS A 52 -7.74 1.78 -13.89
C LYS A 52 -6.44 1.00 -14.07
N THR A 53 -6.18 0.45 -15.25
CA THR A 53 -4.91 -0.24 -15.58
C THR A 53 -3.91 0.67 -16.31
N SER A 54 -4.16 1.98 -16.29
CA SER A 54 -3.35 2.98 -16.98
C SER A 54 -2.06 3.35 -16.22
N TYR A 55 -1.06 3.78 -16.99
CA TYR A 55 0.15 4.44 -16.47
C TYR A 55 -0.21 5.74 -15.72
N GLU A 56 0.63 6.18 -14.77
CA GLU A 56 0.43 7.44 -14.02
C GLU A 56 -0.84 7.52 -13.15
N ARG A 57 -1.40 6.38 -12.75
CA ARG A 57 -2.53 6.37 -11.82
C ARG A 57 -2.08 6.36 -10.36
N PHE A 58 -2.95 6.85 -9.49
CA PHE A 58 -2.79 6.70 -8.05
C PHE A 58 -3.07 5.24 -7.61
N PRO A 59 -2.40 4.77 -6.54
CA PRO A 59 -2.76 3.51 -5.89
C PRO A 59 -4.24 3.52 -5.48
N SER A 60 -4.94 2.41 -5.65
CA SER A 60 -6.33 2.31 -5.17
C SER A 60 -6.40 2.19 -3.65
N VAL A 61 -5.32 1.67 -3.05
CA VAL A 61 -5.17 1.46 -1.61
C VAL A 61 -3.82 1.96 -1.14
N LEU A 62 -3.84 2.72 -0.04
CA LEU A 62 -2.64 3.05 0.72
C LEU A 62 -2.67 2.40 2.10
N VAL A 63 -1.64 1.60 2.39
CA VAL A 63 -1.40 0.99 3.71
C VAL A 63 -0.35 1.82 4.43
N LEU A 64 -0.82 2.62 5.41
CA LEU A 64 0.04 3.42 6.26
C LEU A 64 0.46 2.62 7.50
N LEU A 65 1.75 2.34 7.60
CA LEU A 65 2.35 1.62 8.72
C LEU A 65 2.86 2.61 9.78
N PRO A 66 2.76 2.26 11.08
CA PRO A 66 3.33 3.08 12.14
C PRO A 66 4.86 3.15 12.01
N ASN A 67 5.43 4.21 12.59
CA ASN A 67 6.88 4.38 12.64
C ASN A 67 7.53 3.14 13.29
N ARG A 68 8.69 2.72 12.78
CA ARG A 68 9.46 1.52 13.20
C ARG A 68 8.99 0.16 12.66
N VAL A 69 7.87 0.09 11.92
CA VAL A 69 7.56 -1.11 11.12
C VAL A 69 8.30 -1.03 9.79
N LEU A 70 8.77 -2.17 9.27
CA LEU A 70 9.46 -2.26 7.99
C LEU A 70 8.46 -2.57 6.86
N PRO A 71 8.17 -1.62 5.95
CA PRO A 71 7.22 -1.83 4.86
C PRO A 71 7.57 -3.01 3.95
N ASN A 72 8.87 -3.30 3.80
CA ASN A 72 9.33 -4.45 3.03
C ASN A 72 8.96 -5.80 3.65
N GLN A 73 8.95 -5.91 4.98
CA GLN A 73 8.55 -7.15 5.64
C GLN A 73 7.07 -7.40 5.46
N VAL A 74 6.25 -6.37 5.68
CA VAL A 74 4.80 -6.42 5.42
C VAL A 74 4.54 -6.72 3.93
N TYR A 75 5.32 -6.13 3.03
CA TYR A 75 5.22 -6.44 1.61
C TYR A 75 5.51 -7.92 1.32
N ALA A 76 6.62 -8.45 1.82
CA ALA A 76 6.97 -9.86 1.61
C ALA A 76 5.92 -10.82 2.21
N ASP A 77 5.41 -10.50 3.41
CA ASP A 77 4.44 -11.33 4.13
C ASP A 77 3.13 -11.54 3.36
N PHE A 78 2.75 -10.55 2.56
CA PHE A 78 1.49 -10.55 1.84
C PHE A 78 1.63 -10.69 0.31
N GLU A 79 2.86 -10.88 -0.21
CA GLU A 79 3.17 -10.92 -1.64
C GLU A 79 2.34 -11.94 -2.42
N VAL A 80 2.19 -13.12 -1.85
CA VAL A 80 1.46 -14.22 -2.45
C VAL A 80 -0.03 -13.87 -2.66
N TYR A 81 -0.62 -13.07 -1.77
CA TYR A 81 -2.06 -12.79 -1.80
C TYR A 81 -2.45 -11.81 -2.91
N TRP A 82 -1.74 -10.68 -3.08
CA TRP A 82 -2.06 -9.79 -4.21
C TRP A 82 -1.57 -10.36 -5.54
N SER A 83 -0.44 -11.06 -5.56
CA SER A 83 0.11 -11.58 -6.82
C SER A 83 -0.79 -12.66 -7.42
N SER A 84 -1.38 -13.52 -6.59
CA SER A 84 -2.38 -14.51 -7.04
C SER A 84 -3.68 -13.87 -7.58
N LEU A 85 -3.97 -12.63 -7.18
CA LEU A 85 -5.12 -11.85 -7.64
C LEU A 85 -4.79 -10.91 -8.82
N GLY A 86 -3.55 -10.96 -9.33
CA GLY A 86 -3.07 -10.07 -10.39
C GLY A 86 -3.04 -8.59 -9.98
N LEU A 87 -2.89 -8.31 -8.68
CA LEU A 87 -2.79 -6.97 -8.11
C LEU A 87 -1.32 -6.58 -7.97
N ALA A 88 -0.99 -5.34 -8.33
CA ALA A 88 0.36 -4.79 -8.23
C ALA A 88 0.52 -4.05 -6.90
N ALA A 89 1.44 -4.48 -6.05
CA ALA A 89 1.77 -3.79 -4.81
C ALA A 89 3.21 -3.30 -4.79
N ARG A 90 3.51 -2.22 -4.03
CA ARG A 90 4.86 -1.75 -3.76
C ARG A 90 5.04 -1.22 -2.34
N ALA A 91 6.18 -1.56 -1.74
CA ALA A 91 6.65 -0.98 -0.49
C ALA A 91 7.42 0.33 -0.72
N VAL A 92 7.17 1.31 0.13
CA VAL A 92 7.80 2.62 0.19
C VAL A 92 8.47 2.82 1.55
N TYR A 93 9.79 2.95 1.55
CA TYR A 93 10.59 2.98 2.78
C TYR A 93 11.88 3.81 2.63
N GLY A 94 12.44 4.23 3.77
CA GLY A 94 13.70 4.96 3.83
C GLY A 94 14.91 4.06 3.61
N GLY A 95 16.06 4.64 3.24
CA GLY A 95 17.31 3.88 3.01
C GLY A 95 17.47 3.29 1.61
N ALA A 96 16.47 3.42 0.73
CA ALA A 96 16.57 3.12 -0.69
C ALA A 96 16.37 4.39 -1.55
N PRO A 97 16.99 4.47 -2.75
CA PRO A 97 16.88 5.64 -3.63
C PRO A 97 15.44 6.03 -3.93
N TYR A 98 15.16 7.33 -3.88
CA TYR A 98 13.83 7.89 -4.09
C TYR A 98 13.30 7.61 -5.50
N GLY A 99 14.05 8.01 -6.53
CA GLY A 99 13.59 7.89 -7.92
C GLY A 99 13.30 6.46 -8.35
N ALA A 100 13.99 5.46 -7.79
CA ALA A 100 13.72 4.05 -8.06
C ALA A 100 12.36 3.60 -7.49
N GLN A 101 11.96 4.12 -6.33
CA GLN A 101 10.67 3.84 -5.72
C GLN A 101 9.56 4.63 -6.43
N GLU A 102 9.79 5.91 -6.73
CA GLU A 102 8.88 6.76 -7.49
C GLU A 102 8.57 6.15 -8.87
N ASN A 103 9.59 5.79 -9.66
CA ASN A 103 9.41 5.17 -10.97
C ASN A 103 8.58 3.88 -10.92
N LYS A 104 8.68 3.11 -9.83
CA LYS A 104 7.87 1.90 -9.64
C LYS A 104 6.41 2.22 -9.35
N LEU A 105 6.12 3.33 -8.69
CA LEU A 105 4.75 3.79 -8.45
C LEU A 105 4.15 4.41 -9.71
N TRP A 106 4.93 5.16 -10.48
CA TRP A 106 4.51 5.74 -11.77
C TRP A 106 4.06 4.69 -12.79
N ARG A 107 4.66 3.50 -12.76
CA ARG A 107 4.24 2.34 -13.56
C ARG A 107 2.82 1.85 -13.26
N GLY A 108 2.19 2.39 -12.22
CA GLY A 108 0.87 2.01 -11.75
C GLY A 108 0.97 0.87 -10.75
N VAL A 109 0.39 1.10 -9.58
CA VAL A 109 0.24 0.09 -8.53
C VAL A 109 -1.20 0.11 -8.03
N ASP A 110 -1.70 -1.03 -7.58
CA ASP A 110 -2.99 -1.14 -6.89
C ASP A 110 -2.83 -0.78 -5.41
N ILE A 111 -1.73 -1.21 -4.80
CA ILE A 111 -1.49 -1.11 -3.36
C ILE A 111 -0.12 -0.47 -3.12
N ALA A 112 -0.08 0.63 -2.37
CA ALA A 112 1.15 1.20 -1.85
C ALA A 112 1.22 0.97 -0.34
N ILE A 113 2.37 0.48 0.15
CA ILE A 113 2.59 0.15 1.57
C ILE A 113 3.77 0.99 2.06
N GLY A 114 3.63 1.74 3.14
CA GLY A 114 4.75 2.54 3.62
C GLY A 114 4.50 3.24 4.92
N THR A 115 5.54 3.87 5.45
CA THR A 115 5.42 4.75 6.62
C THR A 115 4.98 6.13 6.17
N GLN A 116 4.20 6.80 7.02
CA GLN A 116 3.66 8.12 6.69
C GLN A 116 4.75 9.16 6.38
N GLY A 117 5.91 9.06 7.01
CA GLY A 117 7.04 9.96 6.74
C GLY A 117 7.60 9.82 5.32
N ARG A 118 7.64 8.61 4.75
CA ARG A 118 8.26 8.37 3.43
C ARG A 118 7.29 8.56 2.28
N ILE A 119 6.03 8.16 2.44
CA ILE A 119 4.99 8.37 1.43
C ILE A 119 4.73 9.87 1.22
N LYS A 120 4.99 10.73 2.23
CA LYS A 120 4.83 12.20 2.08
C LYS A 120 5.73 12.81 1.02
N VAL A 121 6.86 12.17 0.79
CA VAL A 121 7.95 12.73 0.01
C VAL A 121 7.93 12.20 -1.40
N ILE A 122 7.33 11.02 -1.62
CA ILE A 122 7.16 10.28 -2.89
C ILE A 122 5.91 10.74 -3.62
#